data_AF-A0A2S6Q1K5-F1
#
_entry.id   AF-A0A2S6Q1K5-F1
#
_cell.length_a   1.000
_cell.length_b   1.000
_cell.length_c   1.000
_cell.angle_alpha   90.00
_cell.angle_beta   90.00
_cell.angle_gamma   90.00
#
_symmetry.space_group_name_H-M   'P 1'
#
loop_
_entity.id
_entity.type
_entity.pdbx_description
1 polymer ?
#
loop_
_entity_poly.entity_id
_entity_poly.type
_entity_poly.pdbx_seq_one_letter_code
_entity_poly.pdbx_strand_id
1 'polypeptide(L)'
;MAAAETVALVLDDESPLPQSAGDVEELARRLRGHIGQLGAVVPPGAATVRGAQQLASAGVPDGYMPSRVHLVKLAEATQALVATVQARGVVPAKPRRGRRWWRPQLNVLRGSVFAVAFALLVLAASVPRA
;
A
#
# COMPACT_ATOMS: atom_id res chain seq x y z
N MET A 1 13.56 13.31 3.51
CA MET A 1 12.98 12.05 3.04
C MET A 1 11.66 12.36 2.37
N ALA A 2 11.50 11.93 1.12
CA ALA A 2 10.31 12.17 0.32
C ALA A 2 9.19 11.19 0.70
N ALA A 3 7.93 11.57 0.49
CA ALA A 3 6.79 10.71 0.77
C ALA A 3 6.88 9.35 0.04
N ALA A 4 7.38 9.34 -1.20
CA ALA A 4 7.58 8.12 -1.98
C ALA A 4 8.68 7.21 -1.41
N GLU A 5 9.73 7.78 -0.81
CA GLU A 5 10.80 7.01 -0.16
C GLU A 5 10.29 6.31 1.11
N THR A 6 9.51 7.04 1.93
CA THR A 6 8.88 6.48 3.13
C THR A 6 7.88 5.37 2.79
N VAL A 7 7.15 5.53 1.69
CA VAL A 7 6.23 4.49 1.18
C VAL A 7 6.99 3.27 0.70
N ALA A 8 8.10 3.45 -0.03
CA ALA A 8 8.93 2.34 -0.50
C ALA A 8 9.48 1.54 0.70
N LEU A 9 9.92 2.19 1.77
CA LEU A 9 10.38 1.49 2.97
C LEU A 9 9.32 0.60 3.64
N VAL A 10 8.04 0.87 3.43
CA VAL A 10 6.93 0.09 4.02
C VAL A 10 6.34 -0.94 3.04
N LEU A 11 6.36 -0.64 1.74
CA LEU A 11 5.77 -1.49 0.70
C LEU A 11 6.79 -2.39 -0.02
N ASP A 12 8.09 -2.14 0.14
CA ASP A 12 9.14 -2.97 -0.45
C ASP A 12 9.31 -4.25 0.38
N ASP A 13 9.17 -5.41 -0.27
CA ASP A 13 9.28 -6.73 0.34
C ASP A 13 10.72 -7.00 0.84
N GLU A 14 11.71 -6.34 0.24
CA GLU A 14 13.13 -6.42 0.64
C GLU A 14 13.50 -5.46 1.78
N SER A 15 12.57 -4.58 2.18
CA SER A 15 12.81 -3.63 3.26
C SER A 15 12.80 -4.34 4.62
N PRO A 16 13.79 -4.05 5.49
CA PRO A 16 13.82 -4.66 6.81
C PRO A 16 12.55 -4.32 7.58
N LEU A 17 11.90 -5.37 8.10
CA LEU A 17 10.70 -5.22 8.90
C LEU A 17 10.96 -4.36 10.14
N PRO A 18 10.02 -3.49 10.55
CA PRO A 18 10.15 -2.76 11.80
C PRO A 18 10.30 -3.75 12.95
N GLN A 19 11.35 -3.56 13.74
CA GLN A 19 11.78 -4.49 14.78
C GLN A 19 11.05 -4.23 16.11
N SER A 20 10.57 -2.99 16.30
CA SER A 20 9.89 -2.56 17.51
C SER A 20 8.57 -1.82 17.23
N ALA A 21 7.72 -1.73 18.26
CA ALA A 21 6.53 -0.88 18.23
C ALA A 21 6.90 0.62 18.02
N GLY A 22 8.06 1.05 18.53
CA GLY A 22 8.56 2.41 18.33
C GLY A 22 8.86 2.72 16.85
N ASP A 23 9.42 1.76 16.12
CA ASP A 23 9.68 1.91 14.68
C ASP A 23 8.37 2.02 13.90
N VAL A 24 7.36 1.24 14.30
CA VAL A 24 6.02 1.29 13.70
C VAL A 24 5.39 2.66 13.93
N GLU A 25 5.44 3.18 15.14
CA GLU A 25 4.88 4.50 15.46
C GLU A 25 5.60 5.63 14.74
N GLU A 26 6.93 5.56 14.61
CA GLU A 26 7.74 6.54 13.88
C GLU A 26 7.36 6.56 12.39
N LEU A 27 7.27 5.39 11.75
CA LEU A 27 6.84 5.26 10.36
C LEU A 27 5.40 5.75 10.18
N ALA A 28 4.48 5.38 11.08
CA ALA A 28 3.11 5.85 11.04
C ALA A 28 3.04 7.38 11.16
N ARG A 29 3.82 7.98 12.07
CA ARG A 29 3.88 9.43 12.25
C ARG A 29 4.39 10.15 10.99
N ARG A 30 5.43 9.61 10.35
CA ARG A 30 5.96 10.13 9.09
C ARG A 30 4.94 10.06 7.96
N LEU A 31 4.29 8.90 7.78
CA LEU A 31 3.25 8.73 6.77
C LEU A 31 2.07 9.68 6.99
N ARG A 32 1.61 9.84 8.25
CA ARG A 32 0.57 10.83 8.61
C ARG A 32 1.00 12.25 8.27
N GLY A 33 2.24 12.62 8.56
CA GLY A 33 2.82 13.91 8.18
C GLY A 33 2.78 14.15 6.67
N HIS A 34 3.15 13.15 5.87
CA HIS A 34 3.07 13.22 4.42
C HIS A 34 1.63 13.30 3.89
N ILE A 35 0.68 12.59 4.49
CA ILE A 35 -0.74 12.70 4.15
C ILE A 35 -1.25 14.12 4.40
N GLY A 36 -0.85 14.77 5.50
CA GLY A 36 -1.19 16.16 5.77
C GLY A 36 -0.62 17.13 4.73
N GLN A 37 0.65 16.96 4.36
CA GLN A 37 1.32 17.78 3.35
C GLN A 37 0.70 17.61 1.95
N LEU A 38 0.47 16.36 1.51
CA LEU A 38 -0.13 16.06 0.22
C LEU A 38 -1.60 16.48 0.18
N GLY A 39 -2.33 16.29 1.29
CA GLY A 39 -3.73 16.67 1.42
C GLY A 39 -3.97 18.17 1.32
N ALA A 40 -2.98 19.01 1.65
CA ALA A 40 -3.08 20.46 1.46
C ALA A 40 -3.01 20.88 -0.03
N VAL A 41 -2.38 20.06 -0.89
CA VAL A 41 -2.20 20.33 -2.33
C VAL A 41 -3.34 19.76 -3.18
N VAL A 42 -4.04 18.73 -2.66
CA VAL A 42 -5.20 18.12 -3.32
C VAL A 42 -6.49 18.81 -2.85
N PRO A 43 -7.49 19.04 -3.72
CA PRO A 43 -8.73 19.67 -3.30
C PRO A 43 -9.41 18.92 -2.17
N PRO A 44 -9.97 19.66 -1.18
CA PRO A 44 -10.77 19.07 -0.14
C PRO A 44 -11.98 18.35 -0.77
N GLY A 45 -12.19 17.09 -0.38
CA GLY A 45 -13.33 16.28 -0.84
C GLY A 45 -13.01 15.18 -1.86
N ALA A 46 -11.77 15.07 -2.34
CA ALA A 46 -11.34 13.86 -3.06
C ALA A 46 -11.48 12.63 -2.14
N ALA A 47 -12.14 11.57 -2.62
CA ALA A 47 -12.38 10.37 -1.82
C ALA A 47 -11.07 9.73 -1.32
N THR A 48 -9.99 9.82 -2.10
CA THR A 48 -8.64 9.38 -1.75
C THR A 48 -8.06 10.18 -0.58
N VAL A 49 -8.27 11.50 -0.55
CA VAL A 49 -7.85 12.36 0.58
C VAL A 49 -8.63 12.05 1.83
N ARG A 50 -9.96 11.91 1.74
CA ARG A 50 -10.78 11.58 2.92
C ARG A 50 -10.42 10.21 3.50
N GLY A 51 -10.23 9.19 2.65
CA GLY A 51 -9.80 7.87 3.10
C GLY A 51 -8.41 7.88 3.75
N ALA A 52 -7.45 8.58 3.14
CA ALA A 52 -6.11 8.73 3.70
C ALA A 52 -6.12 9.50 5.03
N GLN A 53 -6.90 10.56 5.14
CA GLN A 53 -7.05 11.35 6.38
C GLN A 53 -7.73 10.54 7.48
N GLN A 54 -8.80 9.79 7.18
CA GLN A 54 -9.43 8.90 8.16
C GLN A 54 -8.46 7.86 8.70
N LEU A 55 -7.66 7.26 7.82
CA LEU A 55 -6.65 6.27 8.20
C LEU A 55 -5.50 6.92 8.99
N ALA A 56 -5.12 8.14 8.63
CA ALA A 56 -4.12 8.93 9.35
C ALA A 56 -4.57 9.33 10.76
N SER A 57 -5.86 9.63 10.94
CA SER A 57 -6.45 9.96 12.24
C SER A 57 -6.64 8.74 13.14
N ALA A 58 -6.67 7.53 12.58
CA ALA A 58 -6.76 6.31 13.36
C ALA A 58 -5.42 6.02 14.07
N GLY A 59 -5.51 5.58 15.33
CA GLY A 59 -4.36 5.11 16.12
C GLY A 59 -3.73 3.85 15.52
N VAL A 60 -2.47 3.58 15.89
CA VAL A 60 -1.83 2.32 15.52
C VAL A 60 -2.49 1.19 16.34
N PRO A 61 -2.98 0.12 15.71
CA PRO A 61 -3.64 -0.98 16.42
C PRO A 61 -2.63 -1.84 17.16
N ASP A 62 -3.03 -2.33 18.34
CA ASP A 62 -2.19 -3.18 19.18
C ASP A 62 -1.82 -4.50 18.50
N GLY A 63 -0.60 -4.96 18.79
CA GLY A 63 -0.06 -6.21 18.28
C GLY A 63 0.67 -6.05 16.94
N TYR A 64 1.63 -6.95 16.74
CA TYR A 64 2.58 -6.86 15.63
C TYR A 64 1.94 -6.93 14.24
N MET A 65 1.04 -7.90 14.01
CA MET A 65 0.39 -8.08 12.69
C MET A 65 -0.60 -6.96 12.35
N PRO A 66 -1.52 -6.55 13.25
CA PRO A 66 -2.41 -5.41 13.00
C PRO A 66 -1.66 -4.11 12.72
N SER A 67 -0.61 -3.82 13.51
CA SER A 67 0.27 -2.66 13.33
C SER A 67 0.88 -2.63 11.93
N ARG A 68 1.38 -3.76 11.43
CA ARG A 68 1.94 -3.85 10.07
C ARG A 68 0.90 -3.64 8.98
N VAL A 69 -0.28 -4.25 9.12
CA VAL A 69 -1.37 -4.04 8.15
C VAL A 69 -1.80 -2.57 8.13
N HIS A 70 -1.80 -1.90 9.28
CA HIS A 70 -2.11 -0.48 9.37
C HIS A 70 -1.06 0.38 8.66
N LEU A 71 0.24 0.09 8.84
CA LEU A 71 1.33 0.77 8.12
C LEU A 71 1.23 0.60 6.61
N VAL A 72 0.99 -0.63 6.13
CA VAL A 72 0.82 -0.90 4.69
C VAL A 72 -0.33 -0.08 4.13
N LYS A 73 -1.49 -0.08 4.80
CA LYS A 73 -2.65 0.73 4.36
C LYS A 73 -2.34 2.24 4.36
N LEU A 74 -1.58 2.74 5.35
CA LEU A 74 -1.14 4.15 5.38
C LEU A 74 -0.20 4.48 4.22
N ALA A 75 0.73 3.58 3.91
CA ALA A 75 1.66 3.74 2.81
C ALA A 75 0.94 3.70 1.45
N GLU A 76 0.01 2.77 1.25
CA GLU A 76 -0.85 2.69 0.07
C GLU A 76 -1.69 3.97 -0.11
N ALA A 77 -2.29 4.47 0.97
CA ALA A 77 -3.07 5.71 0.93
C ALA A 77 -2.19 6.92 0.57
N THR A 78 -0.97 6.98 1.12
CA THR A 78 0.03 8.00 0.79
C THR A 78 0.45 7.91 -0.68
N GLN A 79 0.66 6.70 -1.21
CA GLN A 79 0.98 6.46 -2.62
C GLN A 79 -0.15 6.94 -3.56
N ALA A 80 -1.40 6.65 -3.22
CA ALA A 80 -2.56 7.10 -3.98
C ALA A 80 -2.65 8.64 -4.02
N LEU A 81 -2.31 9.31 -2.92
CA LEU A 81 -2.22 10.77 -2.87
C LEU A 81 -1.08 11.31 -3.73
N VAL A 82 0.11 10.72 -3.66
CA VAL A 82 1.25 11.09 -4.51
C VAL A 82 0.86 10.95 -5.99
N ALA A 83 0.22 9.84 -6.39
CA ALA A 83 -0.25 9.64 -7.75
C ALA A 83 -1.27 10.71 -8.18
N THR A 84 -2.18 11.09 -7.27
CA THR A 84 -3.18 12.14 -7.51
C THR A 84 -2.53 13.50 -7.72
N VAL A 85 -1.53 13.85 -6.91
CA VAL A 85 -0.75 15.10 -7.05
C VAL A 85 0.03 15.10 -8.36
N GLN A 86 0.71 14.01 -8.70
CA GLN A 86 1.45 13.89 -9.97
C GLN A 86 0.55 13.99 -11.20
N ALA A 87 -0.62 13.35 -11.18
CA ALA A 87 -1.60 13.42 -12.26
C ALA A 87 -2.18 14.83 -12.44
N ARG A 88 -2.19 15.64 -11.37
CA ARG A 88 -2.66 17.03 -11.41
C ARG A 88 -1.57 18.02 -11.85
N GLY A 89 -0.30 17.65 -11.66
CA GLY A 89 0.86 18.45 -12.08
C GLY A 89 1.27 18.28 -13.54
N VAL A 90 0.67 17.34 -14.29
CA VAL A 90 1.01 17.07 -15.69
C VAL A 90 -0.25 16.86 -16.51
N VAL A 91 -0.42 17.64 -17.60
CA VAL A 91 -0.79 17.23 -18.99
C VAL A 91 -1.24 18.48 -19.80
N PRO A 92 -0.89 18.63 -21.11
CA PRO A 92 -0.49 17.59 -22.06
C PRO A 92 0.77 17.87 -22.92
N ALA A 93 1.64 16.87 -23.10
CA ALA A 93 2.32 16.62 -24.38
C ALA A 93 2.82 15.16 -24.49
N LYS A 94 2.05 14.36 -25.24
CA LYS A 94 2.31 13.07 -25.90
C LYS A 94 3.01 11.89 -25.17
N PRO A 95 2.57 10.65 -25.47
CA PRO A 95 2.96 9.45 -24.75
C PRO A 95 4.17 8.78 -25.41
N ARG A 96 5.19 8.37 -24.65
CA ARG A 96 6.00 7.19 -24.97
C ARG A 96 6.99 6.82 -23.86
N ARG A 97 6.97 5.52 -23.54
CA ARG A 97 8.08 4.75 -22.93
C ARG A 97 8.51 5.15 -21.50
N GLY A 98 7.65 4.85 -20.53
CA GLY A 98 8.07 4.76 -19.12
C GLY A 98 7.17 3.90 -18.23
N ARG A 99 6.17 3.23 -18.80
CA ARG A 99 5.09 2.48 -18.11
C ARG A 99 5.56 1.14 -17.51
N ARG A 100 6.79 1.03 -17.03
CA ARG A 100 7.37 -0.23 -16.51
C ARG A 100 7.66 -0.20 -15.00
N TRP A 101 7.22 0.82 -14.27
CA TRP A 101 7.60 0.98 -12.86
C TRP A 101 6.48 0.79 -11.82
N TRP A 102 5.25 0.57 -12.25
CA TRP A 102 4.14 0.34 -11.33
C TRP A 102 3.75 -1.12 -11.44
N ARG A 103 4.36 -1.99 -10.63
CA ARG A 103 3.87 -3.36 -10.48
C ARG A 103 2.47 -3.31 -9.86
N PRO A 104 1.42 -3.79 -10.55
CA PRO A 104 0.14 -4.07 -9.94
C PRO A 104 0.10 -5.54 -9.52
N GLN A 105 1.13 -6.03 -8.82
CA GLN A 105 1.34 -7.49 -8.66
C GLN A 105 0.99 -8.08 -7.29
N LEU A 106 0.73 -7.27 -6.26
CA LEU A 106 0.51 -7.81 -4.91
C LEU A 106 -0.79 -8.63 -4.78
N ASN A 107 -1.81 -8.36 -5.59
CA ASN A 107 -3.05 -9.15 -5.57
C ASN A 107 -3.04 -10.37 -6.49
N VAL A 108 -2.06 -10.51 -7.39
CA VAL A 108 -1.96 -11.66 -8.30
C VAL A 108 -1.36 -12.86 -7.58
N LEU A 109 -0.36 -12.64 -6.72
CA LEU A 109 0.34 -13.72 -6.02
C LEU A 109 -0.56 -14.42 -4.99
N ARG A 110 -1.42 -13.66 -4.31
CA ARG A 110 -2.43 -14.24 -3.39
C ARG A 110 -3.51 -15.02 -4.14
N GLY A 111 -3.96 -14.54 -5.29
CA GLY A 111 -4.92 -15.26 -6.14
C GLY A 111 -4.35 -16.57 -6.70
N SER A 112 -3.08 -16.57 -7.11
CA SER A 112 -2.43 -17.77 -7.67
C SER A 112 -2.24 -18.87 -6.63
N VAL A 113 -1.85 -18.53 -5.39
CA VAL A 113 -1.69 -19.54 -4.33
C VAL A 113 -3.04 -20.18 -3.99
N PHE A 114 -4.11 -19.39 -3.93
CA PHE A 114 -5.47 -19.90 -3.66
C PHE A 114 -5.97 -20.82 -4.78
N ALA A 115 -5.73 -20.46 -6.04
CA ALA A 115 -6.11 -21.28 -7.19
C ALA A 115 -5.35 -22.61 -7.23
N VAL A 116 -4.04 -22.60 -6.92
CA VAL A 116 -3.22 -23.81 -6.87
C VAL A 116 -3.66 -24.73 -5.71
N ALA A 117 -3.89 -24.19 -4.52
CA ALA A 117 -4.40 -24.97 -3.39
C ALA A 117 -5.77 -25.60 -3.68
N PHE A 118 -6.66 -24.84 -4.33
CA PHE A 118 -7.98 -25.35 -4.73
C PHE A 118 -7.87 -26.45 -5.80
N ALA A 119 -6.99 -26.29 -6.78
CA ALA A 119 -6.74 -27.31 -7.80
C ALA A 119 -6.21 -28.61 -7.18
N LEU A 120 -5.28 -28.51 -6.21
CA LEU A 120 -4.78 -29.68 -5.47
C LEU A 120 -5.86 -30.35 -4.63
N LEU A 121 -6.74 -29.57 -4.00
CA LEU A 121 -7.88 -30.10 -3.24
C LEU A 121 -8.86 -30.89 -4.13
N VAL A 122 -9.20 -30.34 -5.30
CA VAL A 122 -10.09 -31.00 -6.27
C VAL A 122 -9.45 -32.28 -6.82
N LEU A 123 -8.15 -32.23 -7.13
CA LEU A 123 -7.42 -33.41 -7.61
C LEU A 123 -7.40 -34.51 -6.53
N ALA A 124 -7.10 -34.17 -5.29
CA ALA A 124 -7.09 -35.11 -4.16
C ALA A 124 -8.49 -35.69 -3.88
N ALA A 125 -9.56 -34.91 -4.06
CA ALA A 125 -10.94 -35.38 -3.90
C ALA A 125 -11.43 -36.24 -5.07
N SER A 126 -10.78 -36.16 -6.23
CA SER A 126 -11.14 -36.90 -7.45
C SER A 126 -10.42 -38.25 -7.57
N VAL A 127 -9.48 -38.57 -6.68
CA VAL A 127 -8.87 -39.90 -6.62
C VAL A 127 -9.82 -40.86 -5.90
N PRO A 128 -10.24 -42.00 -6.51
CA PRO A 128 -10.99 -43.02 -5.79
C PRO A 128 -10.08 -43.57 -4.69
N ARG A 129 -10.55 -43.52 -3.44
CA ARG A 129 -9.89 -44.24 -2.35
C ARG A 129 -10.13 -45.73 -2.59
N ALA A 130 -9.14 -46.40 -3.19
CA ALA A 130 -9.09 -47.85 -3.28
C ALA A 130 -8.77 -48.45 -1.91
#